data_AF-A0A4P1R4M9-F1
#
_entry.id   AF-A0A4P1R4M9-F1
#
_cell.length_a   1.000
_cell.length_b   1.000
_cell.length_c   1.000
_cell.angle_alpha   90.00
_cell.angle_beta   90.00
_cell.angle_gamma   90.00
#
_symmetry.space_group_name_H-M   'P 1'
#
loop_
_entity.id
_entity.type
_entity.pdbx_description
1 polymer ?
#
loop_
_entity_poly.entity_id
_entity_poly.type
_entity_poly.pdbx_seq_one_letter_code
_entity_poly.pdbx_strand_id
1 'polypeptide(L)' 'MANQTNSFDPHVHPYFLHSNENPAVVLVTPLLNEKNCQSWSRSMKLVLESKNKLDFITKGIPQPPPNDPLNGSWK' A
#
# COMPACT_ATOMS: atom_id res chain seq x y z
N MET A 1 -4.62 -9.00 28.82
CA MET A 1 -3.22 -9.07 28.37
C MET A 1 -3.25 -9.26 26.87
N ALA A 2 -2.62 -8.33 26.12
CA ALA A 2 -2.77 -8.24 24.68
C ALA A 2 -2.24 -9.49 23.97
N ASN A 3 -3.12 -10.11 23.20
CA ASN A 3 -2.93 -11.25 22.32
C ASN A 3 -1.98 -10.87 21.18
N GLN A 4 -0.72 -11.27 21.31
CA GLN A 4 0.26 -11.24 20.22
C GLN A 4 -0.18 -12.22 19.14
N THR A 5 -0.86 -11.73 18.11
CA THR A 5 -0.99 -12.46 16.85
C THR A 5 0.39 -12.52 16.21
N ASN A 6 1.15 -13.57 16.54
CA ASN A 6 2.33 -13.98 15.78
C ASN A 6 1.86 -14.47 14.40
N SER A 7 1.46 -13.53 13.54
CA SER A 7 1.14 -13.81 12.15
C SER A 7 2.41 -13.63 11.35
N PHE A 8 3.18 -14.71 11.19
CA PHE A 8 4.27 -14.82 10.23
C PHE A 8 3.78 -14.87 8.77
N ASP A 9 2.55 -14.41 8.52
CA ASP A 9 2.06 -14.24 7.16
C ASP A 9 2.79 -13.03 6.56
N PRO A 10 3.70 -13.23 5.59
CA PRO A 10 4.40 -12.13 4.97
C PRO A 10 3.42 -11.18 4.26
N HIS A 11 2.21 -11.62 3.88
CA HIS A 11 1.20 -10.80 3.21
C HIS A 11 0.59 -9.72 4.11
N VAL A 12 0.68 -9.85 5.44
CA VAL A 12 0.26 -8.81 6.39
C VAL A 12 1.42 -7.89 6.81
N HIS A 13 2.64 -8.19 6.38
CA HIS A 13 3.79 -7.36 6.70
C HIS A 13 3.72 -6.06 5.90
N PRO A 14 3.83 -4.87 6.54
CA PRO A 14 3.64 -3.59 5.87
C PRO A 14 4.64 -3.34 4.74
N TYR A 15 5.82 -3.96 4.78
CA TYR A 15 6.85 -3.84 3.74
C TYR A 15 6.83 -4.98 2.70
N PHE A 16 5.76 -5.76 2.64
CA PHE A 16 5.69 -6.88 1.71
C PHE A 16 5.38 -6.43 0.29
N LEU A 17 6.23 -6.83 -0.65
CA LEU A 17 6.01 -6.63 -2.08
C LEU A 17 5.36 -7.88 -2.68
N HIS A 18 4.14 -7.74 -3.20
CA HIS A 18 3.47 -8.84 -3.89
C HIS A 18 4.15 -9.11 -5.26
N SER A 19 4.48 -10.36 -5.59
CA SER A 19 5.14 -10.68 -6.87
C SER A 19 4.33 -10.33 -8.14
N ASN A 20 3.04 -10.01 -7.99
CA ASN A 20 2.12 -9.66 -9.09
C ASN A 20 1.94 -8.14 -9.25
N GLU A 21 2.86 -7.33 -8.75
CA GLU A 21 2.82 -5.88 -8.86
C GLU A 21 3.27 -5.44 -10.25
N ASN A 22 2.36 -4.84 -11.02
CA ASN A 22 2.67 -4.28 -12.34
C ASN A 22 2.55 -2.73 -12.30
N PRO A 23 3.62 -1.97 -12.58
CA PRO A 23 3.58 -0.50 -12.58
C PRO A 23 2.67 0.10 -13.67
N ALA A 24 2.34 -0.65 -14.72
CA ALA A 24 1.46 -0.22 -15.80
C ALA A 24 -0.04 -0.49 -15.54
N VAL A 25 -0.40 -1.00 -14.36
CA VAL A 25 -1.80 -1.34 -14.05
C VAL A 25 -2.65 -0.08 -13.83
N VAL A 26 -3.80 -0.02 -14.49
CA VAL A 26 -4.81 1.00 -14.20
C VAL A 26 -5.55 0.58 -12.92
N LEU A 27 -5.39 1.36 -11.84
CA LEU A 27 -5.98 1.05 -10.54
C LEU A 27 -7.47 1.41 -10.44
N VAL A 28 -7.91 2.45 -11.15
CA VAL A 28 -9.29 2.96 -11.09
C VAL A 28 -9.78 3.33 -12.47
N THR A 29 -10.96 2.83 -12.83
CA THR A 29 -11.70 3.20 -14.05
C THR A 29 -13.09 3.73 -13.66
N PRO A 30 -13.58 4.82 -14.29
CA PRO A 30 -12.95 5.63 -15.34
C PRO A 30 -11.78 6.48 -14.82
N LEU A 31 -10.93 6.96 -15.73
CA LEU A 31 -9.81 7.86 -15.40
C LEU A 31 -10.30 9.15 -14.75
N LEU A 32 -9.43 9.75 -13.94
CA LEU A 32 -9.71 11.00 -13.25
C LEU A 32 -10.05 12.12 -14.25
N ASN A 33 -11.13 12.83 -13.97
CA ASN A 33 -11.56 14.04 -14.65
C ASN A 33 -12.19 15.01 -13.64
N GLU A 34 -12.53 16.21 -14.11
CA GLU A 34 -13.07 17.29 -13.27
C GLU A 34 -14.37 16.92 -12.56
N LYS A 35 -15.17 16.01 -13.15
CA LYS A 35 -16.51 15.65 -12.67
C LYS A 35 -16.49 14.46 -11.70
N ASN A 36 -15.45 13.61 -11.75
CA ASN A 36 -15.41 12.36 -10.98
C ASN A 36 -14.39 12.35 -9.84
N CYS A 37 -13.72 13.47 -9.56
CA CYS A 37 -12.62 13.55 -8.58
C CYS A 37 -12.96 12.94 -7.21
N GLN A 38 -14.15 13.23 -6.67
CA GLN A 38 -14.58 12.68 -5.38
C GLN A 38 -14.71 11.15 -5.41
N SER A 39 -15.45 10.61 -6.38
CA SER A 39 -15.62 9.16 -6.53
C SER A 39 -14.30 8.46 -6.86
N TRP A 40 -13.49 9.04 -7.74
CA TRP A 40 -12.17 8.52 -8.12
C TRP A 40 -11.23 8.45 -6.91
N SER A 41 -11.20 9.51 -6.08
CA SER A 41 -10.36 9.53 -4.88
C SER A 41 -10.73 8.44 -3.87
N ARG A 42 -12.04 8.16 -3.71
CA ARG A 42 -12.53 7.08 -2.83
C ARG A 42 -12.16 5.71 -3.38
N SER A 43 -12.37 5.49 -4.68
CA SER A 43 -11.99 4.24 -5.34
C SER A 43 -10.48 4.00 -5.29
N MET A 44 -9.67 5.06 -5.49
CA MET A 44 -8.21 4.96 -5.41
C MET A 44 -7.77 4.57 -3.99
N LYS A 45 -8.33 5.20 -2.96
CA LYS A 45 -8.06 4.82 -1.56
C LYS A 45 -8.36 3.34 -1.30
N LEU A 46 -9.54 2.88 -1.70
CA LEU A 46 -9.95 1.47 -1.50
C LEU A 46 -9.02 0.47 -2.20
N VAL A 47 -8.59 0.77 -3.43
CA VAL A 47 -7.65 -0.08 -4.19
C VAL A 47 -6.25 -0.06 -3.56
N LEU A 48 -5.84 1.05 -2.97
CA LEU A 48 -4.57 1.12 -2.25
C LEU A 48 -4.63 0.39 -0.91
N GLU A 49 -5.74 0.47 -0.19
CA GLU A 49 -5.98 -0.28 1.05
C GLU A 49 -5.97 -1.78 0.81
N SER A 50 -6.67 -2.27 -0.22
CA SER A 50 -6.70 -3.71 -0.56
C SER A 50 -5.33 -4.26 -0.98
N LYS A 51 -4.39 -3.38 -1.32
CA LYS A 51 -3.02 -3.71 -1.71
C LYS A 51 -1.99 -3.36 -0.64
N ASN A 52 -2.41 -2.96 0.56
CA ASN A 52 -1.54 -2.50 1.66
C ASN A 52 -0.58 -1.35 1.26
N LYS A 53 -0.99 -0.50 0.31
CA LYS A 53 -0.18 0.60 -0.22
C LYS A 53 -0.56 1.97 0.31
N LEU A 54 -1.73 2.10 0.93
CA LEU A 54 -2.21 3.41 1.37
C LEU A 54 -1.23 4.07 2.34
N ASP A 55 -0.71 3.30 3.30
CA ASP A 55 0.17 3.82 4.35
C ASP A 55 1.57 4.22 3.87
N PHE A 56 2.03 3.68 2.73
CA PHE A 56 3.22 4.19 2.06
C PHE A 56 3.00 5.59 1.51
N ILE A 57 1.84 5.81 0.88
CA ILE A 57 1.51 7.08 0.21
C ILE A 57 1.18 8.16 1.24
N THR A 58 0.45 7.80 2.30
CA THR A 58 0.08 8.73 3.38
C THR A 58 1.21 8.97 4.38
N LYS A 59 2.37 8.30 4.22
CA LYS A 59 3.51 8.29 5.17
C LYS A 59 3.15 7.74 6.55
N GLY A 60 2.14 6.87 6.63
CA GLY A 60 1.80 6.14 7.85
C GLY A 60 2.86 5.11 8.24
N ILE A 61 3.56 4.54 7.26
CA ILE A 61 4.74 3.71 7.48
C ILE A 61 5.98 4.61 7.40
N PRO A 62 6.84 4.66 8.43
CA PRO A 62 8.07 5.45 8.38
C PRO A 62 9.12 4.78 7.48
N GLN A 63 9.92 5.57 6.79
CA GLN A 63 11.08 5.05 6.07
C GLN A 63 12.05 4.33 7.04
N PRO A 64 12.41 3.07 6.80
CA PRO A 64 13.39 2.37 7.61
C PRO A 64 14.78 3.02 7.52
N PRO A 65 15.62 2.89 8.55
CA PRO A 65 17.01 3.33 8.51
C PRO A 65 17.77 2.70 7.33
N PRO A 66 18.82 3.35 6.78
CA PRO A 66 19.57 2.81 5.64
C PRO A 66 20.16 1.42 5.85
N ASN A 67 20.45 1.07 7.11
CA ASN A 67 21.04 -0.22 7.51
C ASN A 67 19.98 -1.30 7.81
N ASP A 68 18.68 -0.97 7.72
CA ASP A 68 17.60 -1.92 7.95
C ASP A 68 17.38 -2.78 6.68
N PRO A 69 17.30 -4.12 6.79
CA PRO A 69 16.95 -4.99 5.67
C PRO A 69 15.67 -4.58 4.92
N LEU A 70 14.72 -3.93 5.61
CA LEU A 70 13.45 -3.46 5.03
C LEU A 70 13.58 -2.17 4.21
N ASN A 71 14.72 -1.47 4.27
CA ASN A 71 14.96 -0.27 3.46
C ASN A 71 14.92 -0.58 1.95
N GLY A 72 15.28 -1.80 1.54
CA GLY A 72 15.17 -2.24 0.15
C GLY A 72 13.72 -2.33 -0.31
N SER A 73 12.82 -2.80 0.55
CA SER A 73 11.39 -2.97 0.24
C SER A 73 10.58 -1.67 0.39
N TRP A 74 11.15 -0.62 0.99
CA TRP A 74 10.54 0.71 1.10
C TRP A 74 10.69 1.56 -0.17
N LYS A 75 11.75 1.33 -0.95
CA LYS A 75 12.06 2.08 -2.18
C LYS A 75 11.22 1.61 -3.36
#